data_AF-A0A182ME64-F1
#
_entry.id   AF-A0A182ME64-F1
#
_cell.length_a   1.000
_cell.length_b   1.000
_cell.length_c   1.000
_cell.angle_alpha   90.00
_cell.angle_beta   90.00
_cell.angle_gamma   90.00
#
_symmetry.space_group_name_H-M   'P 1'
#
loop_
_entity.id
_entity.type
_entity.pdbx_description
1 polymer ?
#
loop_
_entity_poly.entity_id
_entity_poly.type
_entity_poly.pdbx_seq_one_letter_code
_entity_poly.pdbx_strand_id
1 'polypeptide(L)'
;MFYSQLAYIYDSNMVNKRMSTENVENFIHEHLKEDLRVYENQLKQLNAEIMEYVQLKHMIETILGQDRREGFKTQVNIGGNMFMKARADNVDHILVDVGLKVYVEFKIDEALRFVEMKIKVLTKQADVVRDKSIETRANIKLALLVIGDAQRLHTIQDDR
;
A
#
# COMPACT_ATOMS: atom_id res chain seq x y z
N MET A 1 -14.12 -60.67 -25.74
CA MET A 1 -13.75 -59.48 -26.55
C MET A 1 -14.85 -58.39 -26.50
N PHE A 2 -15.41 -58.03 -25.34
CA PHE A 2 -16.43 -56.95 -25.27
C PHE A 2 -16.48 -56.18 -23.95
N TYR A 3 -15.38 -56.11 -23.18
CA TYR A 3 -15.34 -55.31 -21.94
C TYR A 3 -14.17 -54.32 -21.82
N SER A 4 -13.29 -54.21 -22.81
CA SER A 4 -12.15 -53.27 -22.76
C SER A 4 -12.40 -51.91 -23.42
N GLN A 5 -13.55 -51.71 -24.10
CA GLN A 5 -13.86 -50.45 -24.80
C GLN A 5 -14.72 -49.48 -23.97
N LEU A 6 -15.43 -49.97 -22.94
CA LEU A 6 -16.37 -49.14 -22.16
C LEU A 6 -15.72 -48.39 -20.99
N ALA A 7 -14.50 -48.76 -20.58
CA ALA A 7 -13.77 -48.03 -19.53
C ALA A 7 -13.12 -46.72 -20.05
N TYR A 8 -12.88 -46.61 -21.36
CA TYR A 8 -12.25 -45.42 -21.94
C TYR A 8 -13.22 -44.28 -22.22
N ILE A 9 -14.53 -44.53 -22.13
CA ILE A 9 -15.58 -43.52 -22.38
C ILE A 9 -15.98 -42.80 -21.08
N TYR A 10 -15.63 -43.35 -19.91
CA TYR A 10 -15.99 -42.74 -18.62
C TYR A 10 -15.00 -41.67 -18.13
N ASP A 11 -13.82 -41.55 -18.76
CA ASP A 11 -12.73 -40.70 -18.27
C ASP A 11 -12.24 -39.67 -19.32
N SER A 12 -13.17 -38.92 -19.92
CA SER A 12 -12.83 -37.75 -20.75
C SER A 12 -13.79 -36.57 -20.59
N ASN A 13 -14.88 -36.72 -19.82
CA ASN A 13 -15.84 -35.66 -19.55
C ASN A 13 -15.69 -35.02 -18.15
N MET A 14 -14.64 -35.37 -17.38
CA MET A 14 -14.38 -34.77 -16.06
C MET A 14 -13.13 -33.89 -15.98
N VAL A 15 -12.45 -33.59 -17.10
CA VAL A 15 -11.20 -32.80 -17.10
C VAL A 15 -11.35 -31.37 -17.62
N ASN A 16 -12.57 -30.92 -17.98
CA ASN A 16 -12.74 -29.55 -18.47
C ASN A 16 -14.00 -28.87 -17.90
N LYS A 17 -14.04 -28.68 -16.57
CA LYS A 17 -14.83 -27.58 -16.02
C LYS A 17 -14.08 -26.29 -16.36
N ARG A 18 -14.13 -25.88 -17.64
CA ARG A 18 -13.70 -24.54 -18.06
C ARG A 18 -14.42 -23.56 -17.13
N MET A 19 -13.68 -22.72 -16.41
CA MET A 19 -14.34 -21.57 -15.79
C MET A 19 -15.00 -20.80 -16.94
N SER A 20 -16.32 -20.59 -16.86
CA SER A 20 -16.99 -19.68 -17.80
C SER A 20 -16.24 -18.36 -17.78
N THR A 21 -16.03 -17.75 -18.94
CA THR A 21 -15.44 -16.40 -19.03
C THR A 21 -16.17 -15.42 -18.13
N GLU A 22 -17.48 -15.60 -17.98
CA GLU A 22 -18.35 -14.87 -17.03
C GLU A 22 -17.92 -15.04 -15.57
N ASN A 23 -17.54 -16.25 -15.14
CA ASN A 23 -17.06 -16.48 -13.77
C ASN A 23 -15.72 -15.78 -13.52
N VAL A 24 -14.84 -15.73 -14.52
CA VAL A 24 -13.56 -15.03 -14.45
C VAL A 24 -13.77 -13.51 -14.42
N GLU A 25 -14.67 -12.99 -15.25
CA GLU A 25 -15.06 -11.58 -15.27
C GLU A 25 -15.66 -11.14 -13.92
N ASN A 26 -16.58 -11.93 -13.38
CA ASN A 26 -17.18 -11.70 -12.07
C ASN A 26 -16.11 -11.71 -10.96
N PHE A 27 -15.18 -12.66 -10.97
CA PHE A 27 -14.11 -12.71 -9.98
C PHE A 27 -13.16 -11.50 -10.07
N ILE A 28 -12.83 -11.05 -11.28
CA ILE A 28 -12.04 -9.82 -11.48
C ILE A 28 -12.79 -8.62 -10.88
N HIS A 29 -14.09 -8.48 -11.19
CA HIS A 29 -14.85 -7.30 -10.83
C HIS A 29 -15.17 -7.23 -9.34
N GLU A 30 -15.69 -8.32 -8.78
CA GLU A 30 -16.21 -8.38 -7.42
C GLU A 30 -15.11 -8.54 -6.36
N HIS A 31 -13.93 -9.08 -6.73
CA HIS A 31 -12.86 -9.37 -5.77
C HIS A 31 -11.57 -8.64 -6.10
N LEU A 32 -10.93 -8.95 -7.24
CA LEU A 32 -9.56 -8.46 -7.49
C LEU A 32 -9.47 -6.94 -7.61
N LYS A 33 -10.47 -6.29 -8.22
CA LYS A 33 -10.51 -4.81 -8.29
C LYS A 33 -10.72 -4.18 -6.93
N GLU A 34 -11.56 -4.79 -6.09
CA GLU A 34 -11.82 -4.28 -4.74
C GLU A 34 -10.59 -4.46 -3.84
N ASP A 35 -9.93 -5.62 -3.90
CA ASP A 35 -8.66 -5.86 -3.21
C ASP A 35 -7.60 -4.85 -3.63
N LEU A 36 -7.46 -4.60 -4.94
CA LEU A 36 -6.53 -3.60 -5.46
C LEU A 36 -6.84 -2.20 -4.92
N ARG A 37 -8.12 -1.81 -4.91
CA ARG A 37 -8.57 -0.53 -4.36
C ARG A 37 -8.22 -0.39 -2.88
N VAL A 38 -8.40 -1.45 -2.10
CA VAL A 38 -8.04 -1.50 -0.67
C VAL A 38 -6.54 -1.33 -0.49
N TYR A 39 -5.71 -2.09 -1.23
CA TYR A 39 -4.26 -1.96 -1.14
C TYR A 39 -3.75 -0.58 -1.56
N GLU A 40 -4.31 0.01 -2.62
CA GLU A 40 -3.96 1.37 -3.05
C GLU A 40 -4.32 2.42 -2.00
N ASN A 41 -5.47 2.28 -1.34
CA ASN A 41 -5.85 3.18 -0.26
C ASN A 41 -4.94 3.03 0.97
N GLN A 42 -4.60 1.79 1.36
CA GLN A 42 -3.64 1.52 2.43
C GLN A 42 -2.26 2.11 2.12
N LEU A 43 -1.76 1.97 0.88
CA LEU A 43 -0.51 2.59 0.45
C LEU A 43 -0.55 4.12 0.56
N LYS A 44 -1.65 4.75 0.17
CA LYS A 44 -1.81 6.21 0.31
C LYS A 44 -1.69 6.64 1.76
N GLN A 45 -2.35 5.93 2.68
CA GLN A 45 -2.30 6.22 4.11
C GLN A 45 -0.88 6.03 4.68
N LEU A 46 -0.25 4.89 4.40
CA LEU A 46 1.12 4.60 4.86
C LEU A 46 2.13 5.63 4.33
N ASN A 47 2.04 6.00 3.05
CA ASN A 47 2.95 6.98 2.46
C ASN A 47 2.74 8.40 3.04
N ALA A 48 1.49 8.76 3.35
CA ALA A 48 1.20 10.03 4.02
C ALA A 48 1.83 10.06 5.42
N GLU A 49 1.66 8.99 6.21
CA GLU A 49 2.26 8.87 7.54
C GLU A 49 3.80 8.87 7.48
N ILE A 50 4.40 8.14 6.53
CA ILE A 50 5.85 8.17 6.28
C ILE A 50 6.32 9.61 6.00
N MET A 51 5.58 10.37 5.17
CA MET A 51 5.94 11.74 4.84
C MET A 51 5.92 12.65 6.08
N GLU A 52 4.92 12.52 6.95
CA GLU A 52 4.87 13.27 8.21
C GLU A 52 6.09 12.97 9.10
N TYR A 53 6.47 11.70 9.25
CA TYR A 53 7.66 11.32 10.01
C TYR A 53 8.97 11.81 9.36
N VAL A 54 9.07 11.79 8.02
CA VAL A 54 10.24 12.34 7.31
C VAL A 54 10.38 13.84 7.54
N GLN A 55 9.27 14.58 7.51
CA GLN A 55 9.26 16.02 7.81
C GLN A 55 9.67 16.28 9.27
N LEU A 56 9.14 15.49 10.21
CA LEU A 56 9.53 15.57 11.62
C LEU A 56 11.01 15.27 11.81
N LYS A 57 11.54 14.24 11.15
CA LYS A 57 12.98 13.92 11.17
C LYS A 57 13.82 15.13 10.75
N HIS A 58 13.47 15.73 9.61
CA HIS A 58 14.22 16.87 9.09
C HIS A 58 14.18 18.08 10.03
N MET A 59 13.04 18.31 10.69
CA MET A 59 12.89 19.35 11.70
C MET A 59 13.81 19.08 12.91
N ILE A 60 13.83 17.84 13.41
CA ILE A 60 14.70 17.42 14.53
C ILE A 60 16.18 17.60 14.16
N GLU A 61 16.59 17.17 12.97
CA GLU A 61 17.97 17.34 12.48
C GLU A 61 18.35 18.82 12.36
N THR A 62 17.43 19.66 11.89
CA THR A 62 17.63 21.12 11.83
C THR A 62 17.84 21.71 13.22
N ILE A 63 17.03 21.31 14.20
CA ILE A 63 17.20 21.76 15.61
C ILE A 63 18.55 21.30 16.16
N LEU A 64 18.95 20.05 15.90
CA LEU A 64 20.23 19.50 16.36
C LEU A 64 21.45 20.16 15.72
N GLY A 65 21.32 20.68 14.49
CA GLY A 65 22.39 21.34 13.75
C GLY A 65 22.59 22.82 14.07
N GLN A 66 21.68 23.45 14.84
CA GLN A 66 21.78 24.86 15.21
C GLN A 66 22.52 25.06 16.54
N ASP A 67 23.17 26.22 16.71
CA ASP A 67 23.72 26.60 18.02
C ASP A 67 22.57 26.81 19.00
N ARG A 68 22.54 25.97 20.04
CA ARG A 68 21.50 26.00 21.08
C ARG A 68 21.42 27.36 21.79
N ARG A 69 22.49 28.16 21.79
CA ARG A 69 22.52 29.48 22.43
C ARG A 69 21.65 30.53 21.74
N GLU A 70 21.33 30.34 20.46
CA GLU A 70 20.54 31.32 19.69
C GLU A 70 19.02 31.12 19.85
N GLY A 71 18.59 30.00 20.44
CA GLY A 71 17.19 29.57 20.51
C GLY A 71 16.62 29.21 19.13
N PHE A 72 15.65 28.31 19.11
CA PHE A 72 15.02 27.84 17.87
C PHE A 72 13.92 28.81 17.43
N LYS A 73 14.12 29.48 16.29
CA LYS A 73 13.12 30.37 15.69
C LYS A 73 12.31 29.61 14.64
N THR A 74 10.99 29.70 14.73
CA THR A 74 10.08 29.03 13.80
C THR A 74 8.87 29.91 13.47
N GLN A 75 8.15 29.53 12.42
CA GLN A 75 6.91 30.17 12.01
C GLN A 75 5.81 29.11 11.98
N VAL A 76 4.79 29.28 12.83
CA VAL A 76 3.69 28.32 12.98
C VAL A 76 2.44 28.85 12.29
N ASN A 77 1.76 27.98 11.55
CA ASN A 77 0.46 28.29 10.94
C ASN A 77 -0.62 28.25 12.04
N ILE A 78 -1.41 29.31 12.15
CA ILE A 78 -2.48 29.45 13.15
C ILE A 78 -3.89 29.36 12.52
N GLY A 79 -3.97 29.00 11.24
CA GLY A 79 -5.21 28.88 10.46
C GLY A 79 -5.34 29.94 9.37
N GLY A 80 -6.14 29.65 8.33
CA GLY A 80 -6.45 30.62 7.28
C GLY A 80 -5.25 31.14 6.48
N ASN A 81 -4.18 30.34 6.36
CA ASN A 81 -2.89 30.77 5.79
C ASN A 81 -2.25 31.96 6.53
N MET A 82 -2.56 32.11 7.82
CA MET A 82 -1.93 33.07 8.73
C MET A 82 -0.85 32.38 9.54
N PHE A 83 0.24 33.10 9.77
CA PHE A 83 1.42 32.53 10.41
C PHE A 83 1.95 33.44 11.53
N MET A 84 2.35 32.82 12.63
CA MET A 84 2.92 33.47 13.80
C MET A 84 4.39 33.09 13.96
N LYS A 85 5.25 34.07 14.22
CA LYS A 85 6.65 33.81 14.56
C LYS A 85 6.75 33.39 16.02
N ALA A 86 7.46 32.31 16.28
CA ALA A 86 7.72 31.79 17.60
C ALA A 86 9.22 31.59 17.81
N ARG A 87 9.66 31.67 19.06
CA ARG A 87 11.02 31.35 19.49
C ARG A 87 10.94 30.42 20.69
N ALA A 88 11.65 29.31 20.64
CA ALA A 88 11.87 28.44 21.78
C ALA A 88 13.30 28.64 22.26
N ASP A 89 13.48 29.05 23.53
CA ASP A 89 14.81 29.39 24.05
C ASP A 89 15.71 28.17 24.14
N ASN A 90 15.18 27.02 24.55
CA ASN A 90 15.86 25.73 24.54
C ASN A 90 14.90 24.65 24.03
N VAL A 91 15.38 23.78 23.13
CA VAL A 91 14.61 22.65 22.57
C VAL A 91 15.31 21.35 22.92
N ASP A 92 15.31 21.01 24.21
CA ASP A 92 15.86 19.74 24.68
C ASP A 92 14.84 18.60 24.56
N HIS A 93 13.55 18.93 24.59
CA HIS A 93 12.44 17.99 24.54
C HIS A 93 11.42 18.42 23.49
N ILE A 94 10.76 17.42 22.89
CA ILE A 94 9.63 17.62 21.98
C ILE A 94 8.51 16.63 22.30
N LEU A 95 7.27 17.05 22.04
CA LEU A 95 6.11 16.18 22.07
C LEU A 95 5.94 15.52 20.70
N VAL A 96 5.88 14.18 20.69
CA VAL A 96 5.66 13.39 19.47
C VAL A 96 4.32 12.67 19.60
N ASP A 97 3.45 12.83 18.59
CA ASP A 97 2.23 12.01 18.47
C ASP A 97 2.66 10.58 18.13
N VAL A 98 2.39 9.63 19.02
CA VAL A 98 2.72 8.21 18.83
C VAL A 98 1.54 7.39 18.29
N GLY A 99 0.40 8.06 18.05
CA GLY A 99 -0.85 7.48 17.57
C GLY A 99 -2.02 7.74 18.53
N LEU A 100 -3.24 7.63 18.02
CA LEU A 100 -4.49 7.81 18.78
C LEU A 100 -4.56 9.14 19.56
N LYS A 101 -3.91 10.21 19.06
CA LYS A 101 -3.81 11.51 19.74
C LYS A 101 -3.14 11.43 21.11
N VAL A 102 -2.27 10.44 21.29
CA VAL A 102 -1.41 10.31 22.46
C VAL A 102 -0.06 10.93 22.13
N TYR A 103 0.32 11.92 22.93
CA TYR A 103 1.58 12.63 22.79
C TYR A 103 2.53 12.20 23.90
N VAL A 104 3.76 11.86 23.53
CA VAL A 104 4.82 11.48 24.46
C VAL A 104 5.93 12.51 24.36
N GLU A 105 6.45 12.92 25.52
CA GLU A 105 7.62 13.77 25.60
C GLU A 105 8.89 12.94 25.40
N PHE A 106 9.72 13.35 24.44
CA PHE A 106 11.00 12.75 24.14
C PHE A 106 12.11 13.77 24.30
N LYS A 107 13.30 13.34 24.74
CA LYS A 107 14.50 14.11 24.45
C LYS A 107 14.72 14.17 22.94
N ILE A 108 15.30 15.26 22.46
CA ILE A 108 15.48 15.50 21.02
C ILE A 108 16.24 14.36 20.31
N ASP A 109 17.23 13.75 20.96
CA ASP A 109 18.01 12.61 20.42
C ASP A 109 17.22 11.28 20.46
N GLU A 110 16.41 11.08 21.50
CA GLU A 110 15.50 9.94 21.61
C GLU A 110 14.41 10.00 20.53
N ALA A 111 13.88 11.20 20.28
CA ALA A 111 12.90 11.43 19.24
C ALA A 111 13.46 11.10 17.85
N LEU A 112 14.71 11.48 17.56
CA LEU A 112 15.36 11.14 16.29
C LEU A 112 15.41 9.61 16.09
N ARG A 113 15.86 8.87 17.11
CA ARG A 113 15.89 7.39 17.06
C ARG A 113 14.50 6.79 16.88
N PHE A 114 13.50 7.32 17.58
CA PHE A 114 12.11 6.87 17.46
C PHE A 114 11.58 7.08 16.04
N VAL A 115 11.75 8.27 15.48
CA VAL A 115 11.28 8.64 14.14
C VAL A 115 11.96 7.79 13.06
N GLU A 116 13.27 7.57 13.16
CA GLU A 116 13.99 6.71 12.21
C GLU A 116 13.49 5.26 12.25
N MET A 117 13.23 4.74 13.45
CA MET A 117 12.63 3.42 13.63
C MET A 117 11.23 3.37 13.01
N LYS A 118 10.38 4.37 13.27
CA LYS A 118 9.02 4.46 12.72
C LYS A 118 9.02 4.51 11.20
N ILE A 119 9.87 5.33 10.58
CA ILE A 119 10.02 5.38 9.11
C ILE A 119 10.36 3.98 8.59
N LYS A 120 11.36 3.31 9.17
CA LYS A 120 11.76 1.96 8.73
C LYS A 120 10.61 0.94 8.84
N VAL A 121 9.84 0.98 9.93
CA VAL A 121 8.70 0.07 10.13
C VAL A 121 7.60 0.35 9.11
N LEU A 122 7.20 1.61 8.94
CA LEU A 122 6.15 2.00 8.00
C LEU A 122 6.55 1.74 6.55
N THR A 123 7.82 1.98 6.17
CA THR A 123 8.32 1.64 4.84
C THR A 123 8.21 0.14 4.57
N LYS A 124 8.62 -0.72 5.52
CA LYS A 124 8.46 -2.17 5.38
C LYS A 124 7.00 -2.59 5.24
N GLN A 125 6.08 -1.97 5.99
CA GLN A 125 4.64 -2.22 5.86
C GLN A 125 4.14 -1.79 4.48
N ALA A 126 4.57 -0.63 3.98
CA ALA A 126 4.22 -0.15 2.66
C ALA A 126 4.75 -1.07 1.56
N ASP A 127 5.96 -1.61 1.70
CA ASP A 127 6.53 -2.56 0.75
C ASP A 127 5.67 -3.84 0.65
N VAL A 128 5.27 -4.42 1.79
CA VAL A 128 4.40 -5.61 1.81
C VAL A 128 3.06 -5.34 1.11
N VAL A 129 2.43 -4.20 1.36
CA VAL A 129 1.16 -3.85 0.70
C VAL A 129 1.38 -3.57 -0.79
N ARG A 130 2.53 -2.97 -1.15
CA ARG A 130 2.88 -2.71 -2.55
C ARG A 130 3.05 -4.00 -3.33
N ASP A 131 3.72 -4.99 -2.76
CA ASP A 131 3.90 -6.30 -3.39
C ASP A 131 2.55 -6.97 -3.66
N LYS A 132 1.64 -6.95 -2.68
CA LYS A 132 0.26 -7.46 -2.87
C LYS A 132 -0.51 -6.71 -3.95
N SER A 133 -0.36 -5.39 -4.03
CA SER A 133 -0.95 -4.57 -5.09
C SER A 133 -0.38 -4.91 -6.47
N ILE A 134 0.93 -5.16 -6.58
CA ILE A 134 1.58 -5.58 -7.83
C ILE A 134 1.06 -6.96 -8.26
N GLU A 135 1.03 -7.92 -7.33
CA GLU A 135 0.52 -9.27 -7.57
C GLU A 135 -0.94 -9.25 -8.05
N THR A 136 -1.80 -8.50 -7.36
CA THR A 136 -3.22 -8.36 -7.72
C THR A 136 -3.39 -7.77 -9.13
N ARG A 137 -2.61 -6.75 -9.49
CA ARG A 137 -2.61 -6.17 -10.85
C ARG A 137 -2.17 -7.18 -11.90
N ALA A 138 -1.14 -7.98 -11.61
CA ALA A 138 -0.69 -9.04 -12.49
C ALA A 138 -1.79 -10.10 -12.70
N ASN A 139 -2.46 -10.52 -11.62
CA ASN A 139 -3.56 -11.48 -11.67
C ASN A 139 -4.75 -10.97 -12.50
N ILE A 140 -5.15 -9.71 -12.32
CA ILE A 140 -6.18 -9.07 -13.17
C ILE A 140 -5.77 -9.12 -14.65
N LYS A 141 -4.52 -8.74 -14.95
CA LYS A 141 -4.04 -8.71 -16.34
C LYS A 141 -4.03 -10.10 -16.97
N LEU A 142 -3.58 -11.12 -16.24
CA LEU A 142 -3.59 -12.51 -16.70
C LEU A 142 -5.02 -13.00 -16.95
N ALA A 143 -5.94 -12.73 -16.03
CA ALA A 143 -7.32 -13.16 -16.15
C ALA A 143 -8.01 -12.52 -17.38
N LEU A 144 -7.76 -11.23 -17.65
CA LEU A 144 -8.25 -10.54 -18.84
C LEU A 144 -7.66 -11.11 -20.15
N LEU A 145 -6.39 -11.51 -20.15
CA LEU A 145 -5.77 -12.18 -21.30
C LEU A 145 -6.45 -13.52 -21.60
N VAL A 146 -6.72 -14.32 -20.56
CA VAL A 146 -7.42 -15.61 -20.69
C VAL A 146 -8.82 -15.44 -21.29
N ILE A 147 -9.58 -14.43 -20.82
CA ILE A 147 -10.90 -14.11 -21.39
C ILE A 147 -10.77 -13.72 -22.87
N GLY A 148 -9.82 -12.83 -23.20
CA GLY A 148 -9.60 -12.39 -24.57
C GLY A 148 -9.18 -13.52 -25.52
N ASP A 149 -8.34 -14.45 -25.07
CA ASP A 149 -7.97 -15.64 -25.84
C ASP A 149 -9.16 -16.59 -26.05
N ALA A 150 -9.95 -16.83 -25.00
CA ALA A 150 -11.14 -17.67 -25.10
C ALA A 150 -12.16 -17.12 -26.11
N GLN A 151 -12.41 -15.81 -26.09
CA GLN A 151 -13.30 -15.14 -27.03
C GLN A 151 -12.80 -15.24 -28.47
N ARG A 152 -11.49 -15.03 -28.71
CA ARG A 152 -10.89 -15.19 -30.04
C ARG A 152 -11.07 -16.60 -30.61
N LEU A 153 -10.89 -17.63 -29.78
CA LEU A 153 -11.04 -19.03 -30.20
C LEU A 153 -12.49 -19.37 -30.55
N HIS A 154 -13.47 -18.78 -29.85
CA HIS A 154 -14.89 -18.94 -30.17
C HIS A 154 -15.24 -18.31 -31.53
N THR A 155 -14.79 -17.08 -31.80
CA THR A 155 -15.06 -16.42 -33.10
C THR A 155 -14.49 -17.19 -34.29
N ILE A 156 -13.33 -17.83 -34.15
CA ILE A 156 -12.71 -18.63 -35.22
C ILE A 156 -13.47 -19.96 -35.48
N GLN A 157 -14.20 -20.48 -34.49
CA GLN A 157 -15.03 -21.67 -34.66
C GLN A 157 -16.38 -21.38 -35.33
N ASP A 158 -16.96 -20.20 -35.10
CA ASP A 158 -18.25 -19.81 -35.69
C ASP A 158 -18.13 -19.42 -37.19
N ASP A 159 -16.92 -19.05 -37.64
CA ASP A 159 -16.62 -18.70 -39.04
C ASP A 159 -16.24 -19.91 -39.94
N ARG A 160 -16.35 -21.15 -39.43
CA ARG A 160 -16.03 -22.40 -40.16
C ARG A 160 -17.25 -23.26 -40.42
#